data_AF-A0A2S6UJT7-F1
#
_entry.id   AF-A0A2S6UJT7-F1
#
_cell.length_a   1.000
_cell.length_b   1.000
_cell.length_c   1.000
_cell.angle_alpha   90.00
_cell.angle_beta   90.00
_cell.angle_gamma   90.00
#
_symmetry.space_group_name_H-M   'P 1'
#
loop_
_entity.id
_entity.type
_entity.pdbx_description
1 polymer ?
#
loop_
_entity_poly.entity_id
_entity_poly.type
_entity_poly.pdbx_seq_one_letter_code
_entity_poly.pdbx_strand_id
1 'polypeptide(L)'
;MVTTIIAITVLLVLSAFFSGSETALTAASRPVMHQMESSGEPRAAIVNALHQNKDRLIGALLLGNNLINILASALATSILIQMFGEAGVLYATLAMTLLILVFAEVLPKTYMIRNANR
;
A
#
# COMPACT_ATOMS: atom_id res chain seq x y z
N MET A 1 -8.33 -13.55 -19.21
CA MET A 1 -7.50 -12.35 -19.44
C MET A 1 -8.11 -11.09 -18.85
N VAL A 2 -9.27 -10.59 -19.31
CA VAL A 2 -9.87 -9.33 -18.81
C VAL A 2 -10.10 -9.34 -17.30
N THR A 3 -10.71 -10.40 -16.76
CA THR A 3 -10.96 -10.55 -15.31
C THR A 3 -9.69 -10.45 -14.48
N THR A 4 -8.61 -11.06 -14.95
CA THR A 4 -7.31 -11.06 -14.27
C THR A 4 -6.64 -9.69 -14.34
N ILE A 5 -6.76 -8.96 -15.46
CA ILE A 5 -6.26 -7.58 -15.57
C ILE A 5 -6.99 -6.69 -14.57
N ILE A 6 -8.32 -6.80 -14.49
CA ILE A 6 -9.13 -6.08 -13.50
C ILE A 6 -8.67 -6.44 -12.08
N ALA A 7 -8.45 -7.73 -11.80
CA ALA A 7 -7.94 -8.17 -10.50
C ALA A 7 -6.58 -7.56 -10.18
N ILE A 8 -5.62 -7.54 -11.12
CA ILE A 8 -4.31 -6.90 -10.93
C ILE A 8 -4.47 -5.41 -10.65
N THR A 9 -5.33 -4.70 -11.38
CA THR A 9 -5.58 -3.27 -11.14
C THR A 9 -6.13 -3.03 -9.73
N VAL A 10 -7.10 -3.83 -9.29
CA VAL A 10 -7.65 -3.75 -7.93
C VAL A 10 -6.57 -4.04 -6.89
N LEU A 11 -5.73 -5.06 -7.12
CA LEU A 11 -4.62 -5.40 -6.23
C LEU A 11 -3.60 -4.26 -6.13
N LEU A 12 -3.25 -3.58 -7.23
CA LEU A 12 -2.35 -2.42 -7.19
C LEU A 12 -2.93 -1.26 -6.37
N VAL A 13 -4.24 -1.01 -6.48
CA VAL A 13 -4.91 0.02 -5.66
C VAL A 13 -4.90 -0.37 -4.18
N LEU A 14 -5.17 -1.63 -3.86
CA LEU A 14 -5.10 -2.12 -2.48
C LEU A 14 -3.67 -2.02 -1.93
N SER A 15 -2.67 -2.40 -2.72
CA SER A 15 -1.25 -2.28 -2.35
C SER A 15 -0.88 -0.83 -2.03
N ALA A 16 -1.30 0.12 -2.88
CA ALA A 16 -1.14 1.55 -2.64
C ALA A 16 -1.80 2.01 -1.33
N PHE A 17 -2.98 1.48 -1.02
CA PHE A 17 -3.68 1.76 0.24
C PHE A 17 -2.92 1.21 1.46
N PHE A 18 -2.43 -0.04 1.42
CA PHE A 18 -1.68 -0.63 2.53
C PHE A 18 -0.38 0.13 2.80
N SER A 19 0.39 0.37 1.74
CA SER A 19 1.66 1.10 1.76
C SER A 19 1.50 2.56 2.22
N GLY A 20 0.46 3.24 1.73
CA GLY A 20 0.09 4.58 2.18
C GLY A 20 -0.35 4.62 3.64
N SER A 21 -1.17 3.67 4.08
CA SER A 21 -1.66 3.60 5.47
C SER A 21 -0.53 3.37 6.47
N GLU A 22 0.43 2.50 6.13
CA GLU A 22 1.64 2.28 6.92
C GLU A 22 2.42 3.58 7.12
N THR A 23 2.61 4.32 6.02
CA THR A 23 3.36 5.59 6.05
C THR A 23 2.60 6.69 6.76
N ALA A 24 1.27 6.77 6.60
CA ALA A 24 0.43 7.71 7.32
C ALA A 24 0.50 7.47 8.84
N LEU A 25 0.37 6.21 9.28
CA LEU A 25 0.45 5.85 10.69
C LEU A 25 1.86 6.08 11.28
N THR A 26 2.91 5.96 10.46
CA THR A 26 4.28 6.18 10.93
C THR A 26 4.69 7.65 10.93
N ALA A 27 4.20 8.45 9.98
CA ALA A 27 4.51 9.87 9.85
C ALA A 27 3.63 10.79 10.72
N ALA A 28 2.45 10.33 11.16
CA ALA A 28 1.56 11.12 12.01
C ALA A 28 2.20 11.42 13.37
N SER A 29 2.24 12.69 13.75
CA SER A 29 2.91 13.17 14.97
C SER A 29 2.04 12.95 16.21
N ARG A 30 2.52 12.10 17.13
CA ARG A 30 1.82 11.83 18.41
C ARG A 30 1.53 13.10 19.22
N PRO A 31 2.49 14.03 19.44
CA PRO A 31 2.20 15.27 20.18
C PRO A 31 1.10 16.12 19.52
N VAL A 32 1.11 16.25 18.19
CA VAL A 32 0.10 17.01 17.45
C VAL A 32 -1.27 16.36 17.58
N MET A 33 -1.35 15.04 17.39
CA MET A 33 -2.61 14.30 17.53
C MET A 33 -3.15 14.36 18.97
N HIS A 34 -2.29 14.33 19.99
CA HIS A 34 -2.72 14.49 21.38
C HIS A 34 -3.28 15.89 21.66
N GLN A 35 -2.67 16.94 21.11
CA GLN A 35 -3.18 18.30 21.20
C GLN A 35 -4.52 18.46 20.48
N MET A 36 -4.68 17.88 19.29
CA MET A 36 -5.93 17.92 18.52
C MET A 36 -7.05 17.15 19.23
N GLU A 37 -6.75 15.97 19.79
CA GLU A 37 -7.72 15.21 20.60
C GLU A 37 -8.18 16.02 21.83
N SER A 38 -7.23 16.66 22.53
CA SER A 38 -7.54 17.53 23.66
C SER A 38 -8.38 18.76 23.26
N SER A 39 -8.30 19.17 21.99
CA SER A 39 -9.10 20.27 21.43
C SER A 39 -10.47 19.82 20.92
N GLY A 40 -10.83 18.54 21.10
CA GLY A 40 -12.14 17.99 20.75
C GLY A 40 -12.24 17.37 19.35
N GLU A 41 -11.13 17.18 18.63
CA GLU A 41 -11.14 16.57 17.30
C GLU A 41 -11.29 15.04 17.37
N PRO A 42 -12.44 14.46 16.94
CA PRO A 42 -12.69 13.02 17.09
C PRO A 42 -11.76 12.16 16.21
N ARG A 43 -11.27 12.72 15.09
CA ARG A 43 -10.32 12.02 14.20
C ARG A 43 -8.98 11.78 14.89
N ALA A 44 -8.53 12.73 15.72
CA ALA A 44 -7.28 12.62 16.44
C ALA A 44 -7.33 11.51 17.50
N ALA A 45 -8.48 11.31 18.15
CA ALA A 45 -8.71 10.19 19.06
C ALA A 45 -8.55 8.82 18.36
N ILE A 46 -9.07 8.69 17.13
CA ILE A 46 -8.90 7.47 16.32
C ILE A 46 -7.42 7.22 16.03
N VAL A 47 -6.68 8.25 15.58
CA VAL A 47 -5.25 8.13 15.28
C VAL A 47 -4.44 7.77 16.54
N ASN A 48 -4.79 8.31 17.71
CA ASN A 48 -4.16 7.96 18.98
C ASN A 48 -4.46 6.51 19.38
N ALA A 49 -5.68 6.02 19.19
CA ALA A 49 -6.02 4.61 19.41
C ALA A 49 -5.25 3.66 18.47
N LEU A 50 -5.08 4.04 17.21
CA LEU A 50 -4.25 3.28 16.26
C LEU A 50 -2.78 3.28 16.70
N HIS A 51 -2.27 4.42 17.19
CA HIS A 51 -0.90 4.53 17.69
C HIS A 51 -0.60 3.61 18.88
N GLN A 52 -1.59 3.31 19.73
CA GLN A 52 -1.42 2.39 20.86
C GLN A 52 -1.12 0.95 20.40
N ASN A 53 -1.63 0.56 19.23
CA ASN A 53 -1.45 -0.78 18.64
C ASN A 53 -0.56 -0.76 17.40
N LYS A 54 0.30 0.25 17.27
CA LYS A 54 1.09 0.55 16.06
C LYS A 54 1.87 -0.66 15.56
N ASP A 55 2.56 -1.39 16.44
CA ASP A 55 3.42 -2.51 16.03
C ASP A 55 2.62 -3.64 15.37
N ARG A 56 1.45 -3.98 15.94
CA ARG A 56 0.55 -5.00 15.38
C ARG A 56 -0.06 -4.53 14.06
N LEU A 57 -0.43 -3.25 13.97
CA LEU A 57 -0.99 -2.68 12.75
C LEU A 57 0.03 -2.62 11.62
N ILE A 58 1.26 -2.16 11.88
CA ILE A 58 2.35 -2.15 10.90
C ILE A 58 2.62 -3.57 10.41
N GLY A 59 2.71 -4.55 11.31
CA GLY A 59 2.88 -5.95 10.92
C GLY A 59 1.78 -6.44 9.98
N ALA A 60 0.52 -6.15 10.30
CA ALA A 60 -0.61 -6.53 9.46
C ALA A 60 -0.60 -5.81 8.09
N LEU A 61 -0.26 -4.52 8.06
CA LEU A 61 -0.19 -3.73 6.83
C LEU A 61 0.95 -4.23 5.91
N LEU A 62 2.12 -4.52 6.47
CA LEU A 62 3.26 -5.07 5.75
C LEU A 62 2.96 -6.45 5.17
N LEU A 63 2.33 -7.33 5.95
CA LEU A 63 1.91 -8.66 5.48
C LEU A 63 0.87 -8.55 4.35
N GLY A 64 -0.13 -7.68 4.51
CA GLY A 64 -1.15 -7.43 3.49
C GLY A 64 -0.55 -6.89 2.20
N ASN A 65 0.32 -5.88 2.28
CA ASN A 65 1.01 -5.30 1.14
C ASN A 65 1.81 -6.35 0.36
N ASN A 66 2.64 -7.13 1.07
CA ASN A 66 3.47 -8.16 0.45
C ASN A 66 2.63 -9.26 -0.21
N LEU A 67 1.56 -9.73 0.46
CA LEU A 67 0.65 -10.72 -0.09
C LEU A 67 0.02 -10.23 -1.40
N ILE A 68 -0.46 -9.00 -1.42
CA ILE A 68 -1.11 -8.40 -2.59
C ILE A 68 -0.10 -8.21 -3.73
N ASN A 69 1.12 -7.76 -3.44
CA ASN A 69 2.17 -7.57 -4.45
C ASN A 69 2.60 -8.90 -5.08
N ILE A 70 2.78 -9.94 -4.26
CA ILE A 70 3.10 -11.29 -4.75
C ILE A 70 1.96 -11.82 -5.60
N LEU A 71 0.71 -11.70 -5.15
CA LEU A 71 -0.46 -12.17 -5.90
C LEU A 71 -0.61 -11.45 -7.24
N ALA A 72 -0.51 -10.11 -7.25
CA ALA A 72 -0.59 -9.32 -8.47
C ALA A 72 0.51 -9.71 -9.46
N SER A 73 1.74 -9.90 -8.96
CA SER A 73 2.88 -10.31 -9.78
C SER A 73 2.71 -11.71 -10.35
N ALA A 74 2.21 -12.66 -9.55
CA ALA A 74 1.93 -14.02 -10.02
C ALA A 74 0.87 -14.05 -11.13
N LEU A 75 -0.22 -13.27 -10.96
CA LEU A 75 -1.27 -13.15 -11.97
C LEU A 75 -0.76 -12.49 -13.26
N ALA A 76 0.06 -11.44 -13.15
CA ALA A 76 0.67 -10.76 -14.28
C ALA A 76 1.62 -11.69 -15.05
N THR A 77 2.47 -12.42 -14.33
CA THR A 77 3.37 -13.44 -14.91
C THR A 77 2.58 -14.52 -15.63
N SER A 78 1.48 -15.02 -15.05
CA SER A 78 0.64 -16.04 -15.69
C SER A 78 0.08 -15.57 -17.04
N ILE A 79 -0.39 -14.32 -17.13
CA ILE A 79 -0.90 -13.76 -18.39
C ILE A 79 0.22 -13.54 -19.39
N LEU A 80 1.33 -12.97 -18.96
CA LEU A 80 2.41 -12.62 -19.89
C LEU A 80 3.10 -13.87 -20.42
N ILE A 81 3.16 -14.97 -19.65
CA ILE A 81 3.58 -16.27 -20.17
C ILE A 81 2.61 -16.78 -21.25
N GLN A 82 1.30 -16.68 -21.04
CA GLN A 82 0.32 -17.10 -22.05
C GLN A 82 0.43 -16.29 -23.36
N MET A 83 0.86 -15.03 -23.28
CA MET A 83 0.97 -14.14 -24.44
C MET A 83 2.34 -14.19 -25.14
N PHE A 84 3.42 -14.34 -24.37
CA PHE A 84 4.80 -14.14 -24.84
C PHE A 84 5.72 -15.36 -24.58
N GLY A 85 5.19 -16.46 -24.05
CA GLY A 85 5.98 -17.64 -23.67
C GLY A 85 6.94 -17.34 -22.52
N GLU A 86 8.13 -17.96 -22.53
CA GLU A 86 9.12 -17.78 -21.46
C GLU A 86 9.57 -16.33 -21.27
N ALA A 87 9.63 -15.54 -22.35
CA ALA A 87 9.93 -14.10 -22.29
C ALA A 87 8.90 -13.32 -21.45
N GLY A 88 7.69 -13.86 -21.29
CA GLY A 88 6.65 -13.29 -20.43
C GLY A 88 7.06 -13.12 -18.97
N VAL A 89 7.94 -13.98 -18.46
CA VAL A 89 8.50 -13.83 -17.10
C VAL A 89 9.29 -12.53 -16.99
N LEU A 90 10.19 -12.27 -17.93
CA LEU A 90 11.01 -11.05 -17.94
C LEU A 90 10.13 -9.80 -18.05
N TYR A 91 9.14 -9.81 -18.94
CA TYR A 91 8.20 -8.70 -19.10
C TYR A 91 7.39 -8.47 -17.83
N ALA A 92 6.91 -9.53 -17.18
CA ALA A 92 6.15 -9.42 -15.94
C ALA A 92 7.00 -8.86 -14.81
N THR A 93 8.23 -9.36 -14.64
CA THR A 93 9.15 -8.86 -13.62
C THR A 93 9.40 -7.37 -13.80
N LEU A 94 9.81 -6.93 -14.99
CA LEU A 94 10.11 -5.52 -15.25
C LEU A 94 8.88 -4.62 -15.08
N ALA A 95 7.75 -5.01 -15.67
CA ALA A 95 6.52 -4.22 -15.61
C ALA A 95 5.97 -4.13 -14.18
N MET A 96 5.88 -5.25 -13.46
CA MET A 96 5.34 -5.28 -12.10
C MET A 96 6.25 -4.57 -11.10
N THR A 97 7.58 -4.70 -11.22
CA THR A 97 8.50 -3.93 -10.39
C THR A 97 8.27 -2.43 -10.57
N LEU A 98 8.20 -1.93 -11.81
CA LEU A 98 7.95 -0.52 -12.06
C LEU A 98 6.57 -0.07 -11.55
N LEU A 99 5.53 -0.85 -11.83
CA LEU A 99 4.16 -0.52 -11.45
C LEU A 99 3.99 -0.48 -9.93
N ILE A 100 4.47 -1.51 -9.23
CA ILE A 100 4.41 -1.57 -7.76
C ILE A 100 5.25 -0.45 -7.16
N LEU A 101 6.51 -0.30 -7.59
CA LEU A 101 7.41 0.70 -7.02
C LEU A 101 6.86 2.11 -7.20
N VAL A 102 6.37 2.46 -8.38
CA VAL A 102 5.88 3.82 -8.63
C VAL A 102 4.51 4.02 -8.00
N PHE A 103 3.52 3.21 -8.36
CA PHE A 103 2.12 3.48 -8.05
C PHE A 103 1.67 2.93 -6.70
N ALA A 104 2.23 1.82 -6.25
CA ALA A 104 1.83 1.20 -5.00
C ALA A 104 2.77 1.53 -3.84
N GLU A 105 3.99 1.99 -4.12
CA GLU A 105 4.97 2.27 -3.09
C GLU A 105 5.36 3.74 -3.02
N VAL A 106 6.13 4.26 -3.96
CA VAL A 106 6.73 5.60 -3.86
C VAL A 106 5.69 6.72 -3.85
N LEU A 107 4.73 6.71 -4.78
CA LEU A 107 3.70 7.75 -4.88
C LEU A 107 2.82 7.85 -3.63
N PRO A 108 2.16 6.77 -3.15
CA PRO A 108 1.30 6.85 -1.97
C PRO A 108 2.08 7.20 -0.70
N LYS A 109 3.29 6.64 -0.51
CA LYS A 109 4.14 6.97 0.64
C LYS A 109 4.52 8.45 0.65
N THR A 110 4.95 8.98 -0.50
CA THR A 110 5.32 10.40 -0.63
C THR A 110 4.16 11.34 -0.34
N TYR A 111 2.96 11.00 -0.82
CA TYR A 111 1.75 11.77 -0.54
C TYR A 111 1.44 11.79 0.96
N MET A 112 1.50 10.64 1.63
CA MET A 112 1.16 10.55 3.05
C MET A 112 2.16 11.27 3.96
N ILE A 113 3.46 11.25 3.66
CA ILE A 113 4.46 12.00 4.43
C ILE A 113 4.16 13.50 4.44
N ARG A 114 3.72 14.06 3.30
CA ARG A 114 3.41 15.50 3.19
C ARG A 114 2.12 15.90 3.91
N ASN A 115 1.21 14.95 4.13
CA ASN A 115 -0.13 15.19 4.65
C ASN A 115 -0.42 14.51 5.99
N ALA A 116 0.58 13.91 6.65
CA ALA A 116 0.39 13.00 7.79
C ALA A 116 -0.30 13.61 9.02
N ASN A 117 -0.32 14.95 9.16
CA ASN A 117 -0.91 15.66 10.29
C ASN A 117 -2.21 16.41 9.95
N ARG A 118 -2.79 16.17 8.76
CA ARG A 118 -4.05 16.78 8.31
C ARG A 118 -5.18 15.76 8.36
#